data_AF-A0A8H6I7X1-F1
#
_entry.id   AF-A0A8H6I7X1-F1
#
_cell.length_a   1.000
_cell.length_b   1.000
_cell.length_c   1.000
_cell.angle_alpha   90.00
_cell.angle_beta   90.00
_cell.angle_gamma   90.00
#
_symmetry.space_group_name_H-M   'P 1'
#
loop_
_entity.id
_entity.type
_entity.pdbx_description
1 polymer ?
#
loop_
_entity_poly.entity_id
_entity_poly.type
_entity_poly.pdbx_seq_one_letter_code
_entity_poly.pdbx_strand_id
1 'polypeptide(L)'
;CRFGCLAVESSHHIFVECLHFDGIRHATTNDIISRANTILNTYQLDLPHGSHWPAQRSFFYLGIIPKLDPLLRPNQLRHLSGLQREKVLAGLNGILHQGAILCAGRIWGIV
;
A
#
# COMPACT_ATOMS: atom_id res chain seq x y z
N CYS A 1 19.13 12.84 4.88
CA CYS A 1 18.84 11.53 5.48
C CYS A 1 19.98 11.12 6.42
N ARG A 2 19.69 10.78 7.69
CA ARG A 2 20.65 10.39 8.74
C ARG A 2 21.41 9.09 8.46
N PHE A 3 21.00 8.34 7.45
CA PHE A 3 21.66 7.12 6.97
C PHE A 3 22.53 7.36 5.72
N GLY A 4 22.80 8.62 5.36
CA GLY A 4 23.70 8.98 4.26
C GLY A 4 23.05 8.94 2.86
N CYS A 5 21.72 8.85 2.76
CA CYS A 5 21.03 8.94 1.46
C CYS A 5 20.95 10.39 0.96
N LEU A 6 21.02 10.59 -0.36
CA LEU A 6 20.85 11.88 -1.04
C LEU A 6 19.44 12.48 -0.91
N ALA A 7 18.51 11.77 -0.25
CA ALA A 7 17.16 12.23 0.01
C ALA A 7 17.12 13.35 1.07
N VAL A 8 16.38 14.42 0.74
CA VAL A 8 16.12 15.55 1.64
C VAL A 8 15.34 15.06 2.86
N GLU A 9 15.80 15.44 4.04
CA GLU A 9 15.24 14.97 5.29
C GLU A 9 14.07 15.86 5.74
N SER A 10 12.91 15.25 5.94
CA SER A 10 11.80 15.83 6.70
C SER A 10 11.20 14.72 7.55
N SER A 11 10.42 15.06 8.57
CA SER A 11 9.67 14.08 9.38
C SER A 11 8.84 13.11 8.52
N HIS A 12 8.54 13.50 7.28
CA HIS A 12 7.79 12.72 6.31
C HIS A 12 8.67 12.10 5.21
N HIS A 13 9.86 12.65 4.92
CA HIS A 13 10.75 12.22 3.83
C HIS A 13 11.84 11.21 4.23
N ILE A 14 12.17 11.05 5.52
CA ILE A 14 13.15 10.04 5.97
C ILE A 14 12.80 8.64 5.44
N PHE A 15 11.51 8.38 5.18
CA PHE A 15 10.99 7.04 4.88
C PHE A 15 10.72 6.79 3.39
N VAL A 16 10.71 7.85 2.57
CA VAL A 16 10.14 7.80 1.21
C VAL A 16 11.15 7.26 0.21
N GLU A 17 12.39 7.74 0.31
CA GLU A 17 13.44 7.44 -0.69
C GLU A 17 14.75 7.00 -0.01
N CYS A 18 14.70 6.70 1.28
CA CYS A 18 15.87 6.19 1.99
C CYS A 18 16.14 4.74 1.56
N LEU A 19 17.25 4.51 0.84
CA LEU A 19 17.68 3.19 0.36
C LEU A 19 17.93 2.20 1.51
N HIS A 20 18.28 2.68 2.69
CA HIS A 20 18.50 1.84 3.87
C HIS A 20 17.25 1.00 4.24
N PHE A 21 16.05 1.56 4.06
CA PHE A 21 14.79 0.88 4.39
C PHE A 21 14.13 0.18 3.21
N ASP A 22 14.80 0.11 2.07
CA ASP A 22 14.18 -0.37 0.82
C ASP A 22 13.78 -1.84 0.89
N GLY A 23 14.59 -2.68 1.56
CA GLY A 23 14.24 -4.07 1.81
C GLY A 23 12.97 -4.23 2.65
N ILE A 24 12.77 -3.38 3.67
CA ILE A 24 11.56 -3.41 4.53
C ILE A 24 10.33 -3.01 3.72
N ARG A 25 10.46 -1.97 2.89
CA ARG A 25 9.38 -1.51 2.00
C ARG A 25 9.01 -2.58 0.99
N HIS A 26 9.99 -3.20 0.32
CA HIS A 26 9.74 -4.28 -0.63
C HIS A 26 9.09 -5.50 0.03
N ALA A 27 9.60 -5.94 1.18
CA ALA A 27 9.01 -7.06 1.92
C ALA A 27 7.55 -6.78 2.32
N THR A 28 7.27 -5.57 2.80
CA THR A 28 5.92 -5.16 3.18
C THR A 28 5.00 -5.03 1.96
N THR A 29 5.51 -4.49 0.86
CA THR A 29 4.80 -4.42 -0.43
C THR A 29 4.39 -5.82 -0.90
N ASN A 30 5.31 -6.78 -0.84
CA ASN A 30 5.04 -8.16 -1.24
C ASN A 30 3.98 -8.82 -0.35
N ASP A 31 4.02 -8.60 0.97
CA ASP A 31 2.99 -9.09 1.89
C ASP A 31 1.60 -8.50 1.57
N ILE A 32 1.53 -7.17 1.38
CA ILE A 32 0.31 -6.46 1.00
C ILE A 32 -0.26 -7.04 -0.30
N ILE A 33 0.59 -7.19 -1.33
CA ILE A 33 0.17 -7.74 -2.63
C ILE A 33 -0.34 -9.16 -2.46
N SER A 34 0.38 -10.02 -1.73
CA SER A 34 -0.01 -11.40 -1.47
C SER A 34 -1.39 -11.49 -0.81
N ARG A 35 -1.64 -10.66 0.20
CA ARG A 35 -2.92 -10.63 0.93
C ARG A 35 -4.05 -10.03 0.09
N ALA A 36 -3.76 -8.96 -0.67
CA ALA A 36 -4.72 -8.35 -1.57
C ALA A 36 -5.15 -9.32 -2.68
N ASN A 37 -4.21 -10.10 -3.23
CA ASN A 37 -4.49 -11.13 -4.23
C ASN A 37 -5.50 -12.17 -3.76
N THR A 38 -5.50 -12.54 -2.47
CA THR A 38 -6.53 -13.44 -1.92
C THR A 38 -7.94 -12.88 -2.10
N ILE A 39 -8.13 -11.58 -1.83
CA ILE A 39 -9.43 -10.91 -2.02
C ILE A 39 -9.72 -10.82 -3.52
N LEU A 40 -8.79 -10.30 -4.31
CA LEU A 40 -8.98 -10.05 -5.73
C LEU A 40 -9.32 -11.34 -6.50
N ASN A 41 -8.60 -12.44 -6.24
CA ASN A 41 -8.86 -13.74 -6.86
C ASN A 41 -10.25 -14.29 -6.51
N THR A 42 -10.72 -14.07 -5.28
CA THR A 42 -12.06 -14.48 -4.84
C THR A 42 -13.16 -13.81 -5.69
N TYR A 43 -12.93 -12.59 -6.14
CA TYR A 43 -13.90 -11.80 -6.91
C TYR A 43 -13.56 -11.69 -8.41
N GLN A 44 -12.53 -12.42 -8.87
CA GLN A 44 -12.02 -12.40 -10.26
C GLN A 44 -11.67 -10.98 -10.71
N LEU A 45 -11.00 -10.24 -9.83
CA LEU A 45 -10.51 -8.88 -10.08
C LEU A 45 -9.01 -8.94 -10.33
N ASP A 46 -8.50 -8.06 -11.20
CA ASP A 46 -7.06 -7.90 -11.37
C ASP A 46 -6.55 -6.82 -10.41
N LEU A 47 -5.27 -6.96 -10.02
CA LEU A 47 -4.56 -5.88 -9.34
C LEU A 47 -4.60 -4.61 -10.20
N PRO A 48 -4.80 -3.43 -9.58
CA PRO A 48 -4.49 -2.17 -10.23
C PRO A 48 -3.05 -2.19 -10.78
N HIS A 49 -2.91 -2.21 -12.11
CA HIS A 49 -1.60 -2.14 -12.74
C HIS A 49 -0.96 -0.76 -12.51
N GLY A 50 0.28 -0.75 -12.03
CA GLY A 50 1.16 0.43 -12.07
C GLY A 50 2.00 0.62 -10.81
N SER A 51 2.98 1.52 -10.92
CA SER A 51 3.81 2.09 -9.84
C SER A 51 3.03 2.87 -8.76
N HIS A 52 1.71 2.71 -8.75
CA HIS A 52 0.74 3.40 -7.90
C HIS A 52 0.25 2.53 -6.75
N TRP A 53 0.68 1.25 -6.68
CA TRP A 53 0.45 0.46 -5.48
C TRP A 53 1.08 1.20 -4.29
N PRO A 54 0.30 1.56 -3.27
CA PRO A 54 0.62 2.71 -2.43
C PRO A 54 1.83 2.50 -1.52
N ALA A 55 2.36 1.28 -1.44
CA ALA A 55 3.50 0.92 -0.61
C ALA A 55 4.80 1.66 -0.98
N GLN A 56 4.89 2.30 -2.14
CA GLN A 56 6.07 3.09 -2.53
C GLN A 56 5.97 4.59 -2.26
N ARG A 57 4.82 5.13 -1.78
CA ARG A 57 4.64 6.58 -1.59
C ARG A 57 4.50 6.96 -0.11
N SER A 58 5.13 8.07 0.26
CA SER A 58 5.13 8.71 1.59
C SER A 58 3.76 8.76 2.26
N PHE A 59 2.72 9.08 1.48
CA PHE A 59 1.36 9.27 1.97
C PHE A 59 0.81 8.03 2.67
N PHE A 60 1.19 6.85 2.22
CA PHE A 60 0.76 5.59 2.81
C PHE A 60 1.20 5.47 4.27
N TYR A 61 2.44 5.88 4.56
CA TYR A 61 3.05 5.79 5.90
C TYR A 61 2.42 6.72 6.93
N LEU A 62 1.64 7.71 6.50
CA LEU A 62 0.84 8.57 7.38
C LEU A 62 -0.55 7.99 7.64
N GLY A 63 -0.80 6.75 7.22
CA GLY A 63 -2.13 6.13 7.26
C GLY A 63 -3.08 6.68 6.20
N ILE A 64 -2.59 7.49 5.25
CA ILE A 64 -3.41 8.04 4.16
C ILE A 64 -3.40 7.02 3.02
N ILE A 65 -4.51 6.31 2.87
CA ILE A 65 -4.73 5.33 1.81
C ILE A 65 -5.35 6.06 0.62
N PRO A 66 -4.82 5.89 -0.62
CA PRO A 66 -5.50 6.45 -1.77
C PRO A 66 -6.89 5.83 -1.91
N LYS A 67 -7.85 6.62 -2.42
CA LYS A 67 -9.15 6.05 -2.81
C LYS A 67 -8.89 4.90 -3.79
N LEU A 68 -9.45 3.74 -3.51
CA LEU A 68 -9.26 2.55 -4.35
C LEU A 68 -10.23 2.48 -5.52
N ASP A 69 -11.38 3.16 -5.42
CA ASP A 69 -12.37 3.22 -6.50
C ASP A 69 -11.81 3.68 -7.85
N PRO A 70 -10.92 4.69 -7.94
CA PRO A 70 -10.29 5.08 -9.20
C PRO A 70 -9.18 4.13 -9.66
N LEU A 71 -8.64 3.29 -8.75
CA LEU A 71 -7.53 2.38 -9.03
C LEU A 71 -8.05 1.02 -9.55
N LEU A 72 -9.21 0.59 -9.09
CA LEU A 72 -9.94 -0.53 -9.66
C LEU A 72 -10.66 -0.03 -10.92
N ARG A 73 -10.49 -0.72 -12.06
CA ARG A 73 -11.14 -0.26 -13.29
C ARG A 73 -12.66 -0.34 -13.07
N PRO A 74 -13.45 0.71 -13.38
CA PRO A 74 -14.90 0.69 -13.17
C PRO A 74 -15.59 -0.53 -13.77
N ASN A 75 -15.05 -1.05 -14.87
CA ASN A 75 -15.57 -2.24 -15.56
C ASN A 75 -15.34 -3.55 -14.79
N GLN A 76 -14.28 -3.64 -13.98
CA GLN A 76 -14.00 -4.82 -13.15
C GLN A 76 -14.97 -4.92 -11.96
N LEU A 77 -15.62 -3.84 -11.55
CA LEU A 77 -16.58 -3.87 -10.44
C LEU A 77 -18.02 -4.07 -10.91
N ARG A 78 -18.30 -3.97 -12.21
CA ARG A 78 -19.68 -3.95 -12.75
C ARG A 78 -20.46 -5.21 -12.43
N HIS A 79 -19.83 -6.39 -12.45
CA HIS A 79 -20.47 -7.68 -12.15
C HIS A 79 -20.72 -7.91 -10.67
N LEU A 80 -20.11 -7.11 -9.79
CA LEU A 80 -20.29 -7.21 -8.34
C LEU A 80 -21.53 -6.44 -7.89
N SER A 81 -22.26 -7.01 -6.92
CA SER A 81 -23.32 -6.31 -6.20
C SER A 81 -22.74 -5.18 -5.33
N GLY A 82 -23.59 -4.24 -4.89
CA GLY A 82 -23.15 -3.13 -4.03
C GLY A 82 -22.40 -3.59 -2.78
N LEU A 83 -22.96 -4.58 -2.07
CA LEU A 83 -22.34 -5.16 -0.88
C LEU A 83 -21.00 -5.85 -1.17
N GLN A 84 -20.88 -6.55 -2.31
CA GLN A 84 -19.61 -7.17 -2.71
C GLN A 84 -18.54 -6.13 -3.00
N ARG A 85 -18.90 -5.04 -3.68
CA ARG A 85 -17.97 -3.92 -3.94
C ARG A 85 -17.47 -3.31 -2.63
N GLU A 86 -18.37 -3.01 -1.71
CA GLU A 86 -18.00 -2.46 -0.39
C GLU A 86 -17.08 -3.41 0.38
N LYS A 87 -17.38 -4.71 0.40
CA LYS A 87 -16.52 -5.72 1.05
C LYS A 87 -15.12 -5.78 0.45
N VAL A 88 -15.01 -5.75 -0.88
CA VAL A 88 -13.72 -5.73 -1.58
C VAL A 88 -12.94 -4.46 -1.20
N LEU A 89 -13.56 -3.30 -1.34
CA LEU A 89 -12.92 -2.01 -1.06
C LEU A 89 -12.50 -1.90 0.40
N ALA A 90 -13.37 -2.27 1.33
CA ALA A 90 -13.07 -2.26 2.76
C ALA A 90 -11.92 -3.24 3.09
N GLY A 91 -11.94 -4.45 2.53
CA GLY A 91 -10.89 -5.45 2.74
C GLY A 91 -9.53 -5.00 2.20
N LEU A 92 -9.50 -4.45 0.98
CA LEU A 92 -8.29 -3.91 0.39
C LEU A 92 -7.77 -2.70 1.19
N ASN A 93 -8.65 -1.78 1.59
CA ASN A 93 -8.28 -0.65 2.45
C ASN A 93 -7.69 -1.15 3.78
N GLY A 94 -8.29 -2.16 4.42
CA GLY A 94 -7.76 -2.72 5.66
C GLY A 94 -6.36 -3.30 5.51
N ILE A 95 -6.12 -4.11 4.46
CA ILE A 95 -4.80 -4.68 4.16
C ILE A 95 -3.77 -3.58 3.95
N LEU A 96 -4.15 -2.59 3.16
CA LEU A 96 -3.31 -1.44 2.85
C LEU A 96 -2.96 -0.64 4.12
N HIS A 97 -3.97 -0.21 4.88
CA HIS A 97 -3.76 0.53 6.11
C HIS A 97 -2.83 -0.20 7.08
N GLN A 98 -3.10 -1.48 7.31
CA GLN A 98 -2.34 -2.29 8.24
C GLN A 98 -0.89 -2.46 7.76
N GLY A 99 -0.68 -2.75 6.47
CA GLY A 99 0.65 -2.86 5.89
C GLY A 99 1.45 -1.57 6.04
N ALA A 100 0.81 -0.41 5.86
CA ALA A 100 1.43 0.89 6.07
C ALA A 100 1.92 1.09 7.51
N ILE A 101 1.04 0.84 8.49
CA ILE A 101 1.34 0.98 9.91
C ILE A 101 2.47 0.03 10.32
N LEU A 102 2.41 -1.23 9.90
CA LEU A 102 3.44 -2.21 10.23
C LEU A 102 4.79 -1.85 9.60
N CYS A 103 4.81 -1.37 8.36
CA CYS A 103 6.04 -0.92 7.72
C CYS A 103 6.65 0.28 8.46
N ALA A 104 5.83 1.28 8.79
CA ALA A 104 6.25 2.43 9.57
C ALA A 104 6.81 1.98 10.94
N GLY A 105 6.08 1.13 11.67
CA GLY A 105 6.52 0.60 12.96
C GLY A 105 7.85 -0.15 12.90
N ARG A 106 8.07 -0.97 11.86
CA ARG A 106 9.36 -1.65 11.65
C ARG A 106 10.51 -0.68 11.42
N ILE A 107 10.26 0.36 10.63
CA ILE A 107 11.27 1.39 10.36
C ILE A 107 11.58 2.19 11.62
N TRP A 108 10.55 2.65 12.35
CA TRP A 108 10.71 3.38 13.60
C TRP A 108 11.36 2.56 14.71
N GLY A 109 11.20 1.23 14.71
CA GLY A 109 11.91 0.35 15.64
C GLY A 109 13.42 0.26 15.41
N ILE A 110 13.92 0.73 14.26
CA ILE A 110 15.35 0.75 13.91
C ILE A 110 15.97 2.14 14.14
N VAL A 111 15.18 3.20 13.93
CA VAL A 111 15.58 4.62 14.00
C VAL A 111 15.87 5.05 15.43
#